data_AF-A0AB35R993-F1
#
_entry.id   AF-A0AB35R993-F1
#
_cell.length_a   1.000
_cell.length_b   1.000
_cell.length_c   1.000
_cell.angle_alpha   90.00
_cell.angle_beta   90.00
_cell.angle_gamma   90.00
#
_symmetry.space_group_name_H-M   'P 1'
#
loop_
_entity.id
_entity.type
_entity.pdbx_description
1 polymer ?
#
loop_
_entity_poly.entity_id
_entity_poly.type
_entity_poly.pdbx_seq_one_letter_code
_entity_poly.pdbx_strand_id
1 'polypeptide(L)'
;MADLDELKRKRDQLTARIQASEARLKESATKSEHRVRYLVGSAVLSQLLHNPSKQTELLGMMDSFLTRPGERMAVLGEDGRGSEAFKRLVE
;
A
#
# COMPACT_ATOMS: atom_id res chain seq x y z
N MET A 1 -5.95 2.21 -52.49
CA MET A 1 -6.08 2.88 -51.17
C MET A 1 -5.72 1.95 -50.00
N ALA A 2 -4.78 1.01 -50.18
CA ALA A 2 -4.37 0.08 -49.11
C ALA A 2 -3.46 0.71 -48.05
N ASP A 3 -2.78 1.80 -48.40
CA ASP A 3 -1.72 2.41 -47.59
C ASP A 3 -2.25 3.14 -46.33
N LEU A 4 -3.33 3.92 -46.46
CA LEU A 4 -3.88 4.68 -45.33
C LEU A 4 -4.45 3.78 -44.23
N ASP A 5 -5.17 2.71 -44.61
CA ASP A 5 -5.75 1.79 -43.64
C ASP A 5 -4.70 0.90 -42.98
N GLU A 6 -3.64 0.53 -43.72
CA GLU A 6 -2.49 -0.16 -43.15
C GLU A 6 -1.73 0.73 -42.15
N LEU A 7 -1.52 2.01 -42.48
CA LEU A 7 -0.92 2.99 -41.57
C LEU A 7 -1.77 3.19 -40.30
N LYS A 8 -3.10 3.26 -40.42
CA LYS A 8 -4.01 3.33 -39.26
C LYS A 8 -3.90 2.07 -38.38
N ARG A 9 -3.89 0.87 -38.98
CA ARG A 9 -3.71 -0.39 -38.23
C ARG A 9 -2.37 -0.44 -37.49
N LYS A 10 -1.29 -0.01 -38.14
CA LYS A 10 0.04 0.07 -37.52
C LYS A 10 0.05 1.06 -36.35
N ARG A 11 -0.56 2.23 -36.51
CA ARG A 11 -0.74 3.21 -35.42
C ARG A 11 -1.49 2.58 -34.25
N ASP A 12 -2.64 1.96 -34.49
CA ASP A 12 -3.46 1.39 -33.43
C ASP A 12 -2.72 0.26 -32.70
N GLN A 13 -1.97 -0.56 -33.43
CA GLN A 13 -1.10 -1.58 -32.84
C GLN A 13 0.02 -0.98 -31.97
N LEU A 14 0.65 0.10 -32.42
CA LEU A 14 1.67 0.81 -31.65
C LEU A 14 1.07 1.46 -30.40
N THR A 15 -0.07 2.12 -30.52
CA THR A 15 -0.79 2.72 -29.38
C THR A 15 -1.13 1.67 -28.34
N ALA A 16 -1.65 0.50 -28.75
CA ALA A 16 -1.94 -0.59 -27.82
C ALA A 16 -0.67 -1.12 -27.10
N ARG A 17 0.46 -1.22 -27.82
CA ARG A 17 1.75 -1.62 -27.22
C ARG A 17 2.27 -0.59 -26.22
N ILE A 18 2.15 0.70 -26.53
CA ILE A 18 2.55 1.79 -25.63
C ILE A 18 1.73 1.72 -24.35
N GLN A 19 0.39 1.66 -24.46
CA GLN A 19 -0.51 1.56 -23.31
C GLN A 19 -0.20 0.34 -22.44
N ALA A 20 0.06 -0.82 -23.05
CA ALA A 20 0.42 -2.03 -22.31
C ALA A 20 1.76 -1.88 -21.57
N SER A 21 2.75 -1.22 -22.17
CA SER A 21 4.04 -0.95 -21.53
C SER A 21 3.91 0.04 -20.37
N GLU A 22 3.14 1.12 -20.54
CA GLU A 22 2.88 2.11 -19.49
C GLU A 22 2.16 1.49 -18.29
N ALA A 23 1.16 0.64 -18.55
CA ALA A 23 0.45 -0.10 -17.51
C ALA A 23 1.42 -1.00 -16.71
N ARG A 24 2.32 -1.72 -17.39
CA ARG A 24 3.34 -2.56 -16.74
C ARG A 24 4.31 -1.75 -15.89
N LEU A 25 4.76 -0.59 -16.38
CA LEU A 25 5.65 0.30 -15.63
C LEU A 25 4.95 0.83 -14.37
N LYS A 26 3.69 1.26 -14.49
CA LYS A 26 2.88 1.72 -13.35
C LYS A 26 2.64 0.61 -12.33
N GLU A 27 2.33 -0.60 -12.79
CA GLU A 27 2.12 -1.75 -11.92
C GLU A 27 3.41 -2.12 -11.18
N SER A 28 4.56 -2.12 -11.87
CA SER A 28 5.87 -2.36 -11.27
C SER A 28 6.21 -1.32 -10.19
N ALA A 29 5.97 -0.04 -10.47
CA ALA A 29 6.16 1.03 -9.49
C ALA A 29 5.22 0.89 -8.28
N THR A 30 3.95 0.55 -8.51
CA THR A 30 2.99 0.33 -7.41
C THR A 30 3.45 -0.86 -6.53
N LYS A 31 3.96 -1.93 -7.15
CA LYS A 31 4.50 -3.10 -6.43
C LYS A 31 5.72 -2.73 -5.59
N SER A 32 6.63 -1.91 -6.10
CA SER A 32 7.80 -1.48 -5.34
C SER A 32 7.40 -0.60 -4.15
N GLU A 33 6.47 0.34 -4.33
CA GLU A 33 5.92 1.15 -3.25
C GLU A 33 5.23 0.31 -2.17
N HIS A 34 4.39 -0.66 -2.58
CA HIS A 34 3.73 -1.58 -1.66
C HIS A 34 4.75 -2.40 -0.87
N ARG A 35 5.81 -2.89 -1.53
CA ARG A 35 6.89 -3.63 -0.88
C ARG A 35 7.60 -2.77 0.16
N VAL A 36 7.89 -1.49 -0.14
CA VAL A 36 8.52 -0.57 0.81
C VAL A 36 7.61 -0.37 2.02
N ARG A 37 6.33 -0.04 1.82
CA ARG A 37 5.36 0.15 2.93
C ARG A 37 5.24 -1.08 3.81
N TYR A 38 5.18 -2.27 3.19
CA TYR A 38 5.12 -3.53 3.91
C TYR A 38 6.39 -3.76 4.75
N LEU A 39 7.58 -3.69 4.14
CA LEU A 39 8.84 -3.95 4.85
C LEU A 39 9.11 -2.94 5.97
N VAL A 40 8.87 -1.65 5.71
CA VAL A 40 9.03 -0.60 6.72
C VAL A 40 8.03 -0.81 7.86
N GLY A 41 6.76 -1.06 7.55
CA GLY A 41 5.73 -1.34 8.57
C GLY A 41 6.07 -2.56 9.43
N SER A 42 6.51 -3.66 8.81
CA SER A 42 6.96 -4.85 9.52
C SER A 42 8.17 -4.57 10.42
N ALA A 43 9.13 -3.78 9.96
CA ALA A 43 10.29 -3.40 10.77
C ALA A 43 9.89 -2.55 11.98
N VAL A 44 8.98 -1.60 11.82
CA VAL A 44 8.43 -0.81 12.94
C VAL A 44 7.71 -1.69 13.93
N LEU A 45 6.80 -2.57 13.47
CA LEU A 45 6.09 -3.51 14.35
C LEU A 45 7.05 -4.41 15.12
N SER A 46 8.09 -4.94 14.48
CA SER A 46 9.10 -5.78 15.13
C SER A 46 9.86 -5.04 16.25
N GLN A 47 10.04 -3.72 16.15
CA GLN A 47 10.70 -2.94 17.20
C GLN A 47 9.82 -2.78 18.45
N LEU A 48 8.50 -2.99 18.32
CA LEU A 48 7.55 -2.80 19.41
C LEU A 48 7.50 -3.97 20.39
N LEU A 49 7.89 -5.18 19.97
CA LEU A 49 7.88 -6.40 20.79
C LEU A 49 8.64 -6.28 22.13
N HIS A 50 9.58 -5.34 22.21
CA HIS A 50 10.43 -5.15 23.40
C HIS A 50 10.34 -3.74 23.97
N ASN A 51 9.37 -2.93 23.53
CA ASN A 51 9.32 -1.52 23.89
C ASN A 51 7.88 -0.96 24.04
N PRO A 52 7.25 -1.18 25.21
CA PRO A 52 5.86 -0.77 25.46
C PRO A 52 5.60 0.74 25.33
N SER A 53 6.60 1.60 25.61
CA SER A 53 6.45 3.05 25.41
C SER A 53 6.26 3.39 23.93
N LYS A 54 7.03 2.76 23.03
CA LYS A 54 6.89 2.93 21.58
C LYS A 54 5.56 2.41 21.05
N GLN A 55 4.97 1.38 21.69
CA GLN A 55 3.63 0.91 21.32
C GLN A 55 2.59 2.01 21.55
N THR A 56 2.65 2.67 22.71
CA THR A 56 1.74 3.77 23.06
C THR A 56 1.91 4.96 22.10
N GLU A 57 3.16 5.33 21.78
CA GLU A 57 3.45 6.38 20.81
C GLU A 57 2.90 6.07 19.41
N LEU A 58 3.07 4.81 18.94
CA LEU A 58 2.53 4.39 17.64
C LEU A 58 1.00 4.45 17.63
N LEU A 59 0.33 3.97 18.68
CA LEU A 59 -1.13 4.00 18.75
C LEU A 59 -1.65 5.45 18.74
N GLY A 60 -1.00 6.37 19.46
CA GLY A 60 -1.33 7.80 19.40
C GLY A 60 -1.13 8.39 18.00
N MET A 61 -0.05 8.02 17.30
CA MET A 61 0.16 8.41 15.90
C MET A 61 -0.96 7.86 15.00
N MET A 62 -1.30 6.57 15.13
CA MET A 62 -2.34 5.92 14.33
C MET A 62 -3.72 6.53 14.58
N ASP A 63 -4.01 6.97 15.81
CA ASP A 63 -5.23 7.67 16.15
C ASP A 63 -5.39 8.99 15.38
N SER A 64 -4.30 9.73 15.19
CA SER A 64 -4.29 10.97 14.40
C SER A 64 -4.30 10.73 12.88
N PHE A 65 -3.74 9.61 12.43
CA PHE A 65 -3.56 9.29 11.00
C PHE A 65 -4.78 8.62 10.38
N LEU A 66 -5.41 7.69 11.10
CA LEU A 66 -6.52 6.88 10.59
C LEU A 66 -7.84 7.65 10.70
N THR A 67 -8.46 7.89 9.54
CA THR A 67 -9.72 8.66 9.44
C THR A 67 -10.93 7.76 9.27
N ARG A 68 -10.76 6.55 8.73
CA ARG A 68 -11.88 5.65 8.43
C ARG A 68 -12.23 4.78 9.64
N PRO A 69 -13.52 4.68 10.03
CA PRO A 69 -13.92 3.90 11.22
C PRO A 69 -13.45 2.44 11.20
N GLY A 70 -13.52 1.78 10.04
CA GLY A 70 -13.08 0.39 9.91
C GLY A 70 -11.57 0.22 10.11
N GLU A 71 -10.76 1.14 9.61
CA GLU A 71 -9.30 1.12 9.78
C GLU A 71 -8.91 1.43 11.22
N ARG A 72 -9.57 2.43 11.82
CA ARG A 72 -9.41 2.76 13.24
C ARG A 72 -9.72 1.56 14.12
N MET A 73 -10.85 0.89 13.89
CA MET A 73 -11.22 -0.32 14.63
C MET A 73 -10.21 -1.45 14.44
N ALA A 74 -9.72 -1.64 13.20
CA ALA A 74 -8.76 -2.69 12.88
C ALA A 74 -7.40 -2.51 13.57
N VAL A 75 -6.97 -1.27 13.85
CA VAL A 75 -5.67 -0.98 14.48
C VAL A 75 -5.80 -0.66 15.96
N LEU A 76 -6.70 0.25 16.33
CA LEU A 76 -6.82 0.82 17.68
C LEU A 76 -7.76 0.03 18.60
N GLY A 77 -8.68 -0.76 18.04
CA GLY A 77 -9.74 -1.41 18.82
C GLY A 77 -10.79 -0.42 19.35
N GLU A 78 -11.69 -0.92 20.20
CA GLU A 78 -12.77 -0.11 20.79
C GLU A 78 -12.27 0.90 21.84
N ASP A 79 -11.21 0.56 22.58
CA ASP A 79 -10.68 1.35 23.69
C ASP A 79 -9.48 2.24 23.31
N GLY A 80 -9.04 2.18 22.05
CA GLY A 80 -7.90 2.93 21.55
C GLY A 80 -6.54 2.37 21.94
N ARG A 81 -6.49 1.22 22.62
CA ARG A 81 -5.25 0.62 23.17
C ARG A 81 -4.66 -0.48 22.29
N GLY A 82 -5.14 -0.58 21.06
CA GLY A 82 -4.73 -1.60 20.11
C GLY A 82 -5.79 -2.69 19.98
N SER A 83 -6.09 -3.07 18.75
CA SER A 83 -6.98 -4.19 18.47
C SER A 83 -6.31 -5.52 18.85
N GLU A 84 -7.12 -6.57 18.99
CA GLU A 84 -6.61 -7.93 19.19
C GLU A 84 -5.69 -8.42 18.06
N ALA A 85 -5.87 -7.91 16.84
CA ALA A 85 -4.97 -8.21 15.73
C ALA A 85 -3.62 -7.50 15.88
N PHE A 86 -3.63 -6.26 16.35
CA PHE A 86 -2.40 -5.50 16.63
C PHE A 86 -1.60 -6.14 17.76
N LYS A 87 -2.26 -6.49 18.87
CA LYS A 87 -1.61 -7.12 20.04
C LYS A 87 -0.87 -8.40 19.68
N ARG A 88 -1.47 -9.27 18.86
CA ARG A 88 -0.81 -10.51 18.35
C ARG A 88 0.49 -10.27 17.58
N LEU A 89 0.77 -9.05 17.13
CA LEU A 89 1.98 -8.69 16.40
C LEU A 89 3.06 -8.09 17.30
N VAL A 90 2.70 -7.66 18.51
CA VAL A 90 3.57 -6.88 19.40
C VAL A 90 3.65 -7.39 20.85
N GLU A 91 2.86 -8.42 21.19
CA GLU A 91 2.85 -9.17 22.45
C GLU A 91 3.23 -10.64 22.18
#